data_AF-A0A948C3T7-F1
#
_entry.id   AF-A0A948C3T7-F1
#
_cell.length_a   1.000
_cell.length_b   1.000
_cell.length_c   1.000
_cell.angle_alpha   90.00
_cell.angle_beta   90.00
_cell.angle_gamma   90.00
#
_symmetry.space_group_name_H-M   'P 1'
#
loop_
_entity.id
_entity.type
_entity.pdbx_description
1 polymer ?
#
loop_
_entity_poly.entity_id
_entity_poly.type
_entity_poly.pdbx_seq_one_letter_code
_entity_poly.pdbx_strand_id
1 'polypeptide(L)'
;MDKIKAYILRHPNRVKYGLILANVFAILIAVRMYINYIAIEDAIQETIEQSQNKELELAFTENFLLNYEQSEYAQYFLQHENNILSRGEYIIKFEALPEKSQEDDKNNNTLSQYDQKQYIKTPQESWNHFIEEKVSKIR
;
A
#
# COMPACT_ATOMS: atom_id res chain seq x y z
N MET A 1 40.64 45.60 36.07
CA MET A 1 41.49 44.42 35.78
C MET A 1 42.08 43.82 37.07
N ASP A 2 42.70 44.62 37.95
CA ASP A 2 43.43 44.09 39.11
C ASP A 2 42.53 43.41 40.16
N LYS A 3 41.30 43.89 40.35
CA LYS A 3 40.34 43.28 41.29
C LYS A 3 39.91 41.87 40.88
N ILE A 4 39.73 41.62 39.58
CA ILE A 4 39.37 40.30 39.04
C ILE A 4 40.56 39.35 39.18
N LYS A 5 41.76 39.82 38.84
CA LYS A 5 43.00 39.07 38.99
C LYS A 5 43.24 38.68 40.46
N ALA A 6 43.07 39.63 41.38
CA ALA A 6 43.18 39.39 42.82
C ALA A 6 42.12 38.40 43.35
N TYR A 7 40.90 38.44 42.83
CA TYR A 7 39.85 37.49 43.19
C TYR A 7 40.14 36.06 42.70
N ILE A 8 40.66 35.92 41.47
CA ILE A 8 41.07 34.63 40.91
C ILE A 8 42.21 34.01 41.71
N LEU A 9 43.20 34.81 42.11
CA LEU A 9 44.31 34.38 42.97
C LEU A 9 43.85 33.99 44.38
N ARG A 10 42.82 34.65 44.93
CA ARG A 10 42.30 34.37 46.27
C ARG A 10 41.42 33.12 46.34
N HIS A 11 40.73 32.77 45.27
CA HIS A 11 39.82 31.61 45.21
C HIS A 11 39.96 30.78 43.92
N PRO A 12 41.14 30.19 43.66
CA PRO A 12 41.43 29.49 42.40
C PRO A 12 40.52 28.28 42.16
N ASN A 13 40.20 27.52 43.22
CA ASN A 13 39.34 26.34 43.10
C ASN A 13 37.90 26.70 42.72
N ARG A 14 37.34 27.79 43.27
CA ARG A 14 35.96 28.23 42.96
C ARG A 14 35.84 28.69 41.51
N VAL A 15 36.86 29.40 40.99
CA VAL A 15 36.90 29.83 39.60
C VAL A 15 37.04 28.63 38.65
N LYS A 16 37.88 27.64 39.00
CA LYS A 16 38.03 26.41 38.22
C LYS A 16 36.72 25.63 38.10
N TYR A 17 36.04 25.40 39.22
CA TYR A 17 34.74 24.69 39.21
C TYR A 17 33.64 25.51 38.51
N GLY A 18 33.63 26.83 38.67
CA GLY A 18 32.70 27.71 37.95
C GLY A 18 32.90 27.67 36.44
N LEU A 19 34.15 27.64 35.97
CA LEU A 19 34.47 27.48 34.54
C LEU A 19 34.04 26.11 34.02
N ILE A 20 34.24 25.04 34.79
CA ILE A 20 33.77 23.69 34.41
C ILE A 20 32.24 23.69 34.30
N LEU A 21 31.53 24.29 35.26
CA LEU A 21 30.07 24.36 35.23
C LEU A 21 29.56 25.16 34.01
N ALA A 22 30.18 26.31 33.73
CA ALA A 22 29.85 27.12 32.56
C ALA A 22 30.11 26.38 31.24
N ASN A 23 31.20 25.60 31.18
CA ASN A 23 31.52 24.77 30.02
C ASN A 23 30.47 23.67 29.79
N VAL A 24 30.11 22.93 30.85
CA VAL A 24 29.05 21.92 30.79
C VAL A 24 27.72 22.54 30.36
N PHE A 25 27.37 23.71 30.90
CA PHE A 25 26.15 24.42 30.52
C PHE A 25 26.16 24.86 29.04
N ALA A 26 27.29 25.36 28.54
CA ALA A 26 27.44 25.71 27.14
C ALA A 26 27.30 24.49 26.22
N ILE A 27 27.89 23.35 26.61
CA ILE A 27 27.72 22.07 25.88
C ILE A 27 26.25 21.65 25.85
N LEU A 28 25.53 21.72 26.98
CA LEU A 28 24.11 21.36 27.04
C LEU A 28 23.25 22.24 26.11
N ILE A 29 23.53 23.54 26.06
CA ILE A 29 22.84 24.45 25.12
C ILE A 29 23.17 24.07 23.68
N ALA A 30 24.43 23.81 23.36
CA ALA A 30 24.87 23.44 22.01
C ALA A 30 24.20 22.12 21.56
N VAL A 31 24.17 21.11 22.42
CA VAL A 31 23.50 19.83 22.15
C VAL A 31 22.01 20.04 21.90
N ARG A 32 21.34 20.83 22.73
CA ARG A 32 19.91 21.13 22.54
C ARG A 32 19.66 21.84 21.21
N MET A 33 20.52 22.79 20.85
CA MET A 33 20.42 23.52 19.58
C MET A 33 20.61 22.57 18.40
N TYR A 34 21.58 21.66 18.49
CA TYR A 34 21.85 20.66 17.45
C TYR A 34 20.68 19.68 17.27
N ILE A 35 20.11 19.15 18.35
CA ILE A 35 18.93 18.27 18.29
C ILE A 35 17.74 18.99 17.65
N ASN A 36 17.49 20.24 18.04
CA ASN A 36 16.42 21.02 17.45
C ASN A 36 16.63 21.27 15.95
N TYR A 37 17.88 21.50 15.53
CA TYR A 37 18.22 21.68 14.13
C TYR A 37 17.91 20.42 13.31
N ILE A 38 18.35 19.24 13.77
CA ILE A 38 18.04 17.96 13.12
C ILE A 38 16.53 17.76 13.04
N ALA A 39 15.81 17.98 14.14
CA ALA A 39 14.37 17.78 14.15
C ALA A 39 13.64 18.69 13.14
N ILE A 40 14.13 19.91 12.94
CA ILE A 40 13.58 20.82 11.91
C ILE A 40 13.92 20.31 10.51
N GLU A 41 15.15 19.83 10.30
CA GLU A 41 15.59 19.27 9.02
C GLU A 41 14.75 18.05 8.62
N ASP A 42 14.56 17.10 9.55
CA ASP A 42 13.71 15.93 9.35
C ASP A 42 12.26 16.32 9.03
N ALA A 43 11.69 17.28 9.77
CA ALA A 43 10.33 17.75 9.53
C ALA A 43 10.17 18.43 8.16
N ILE A 44 11.20 19.16 7.70
CA ILE A 44 11.22 19.76 6.36
C ILE A 44 11.24 18.65 5.30
N GLN A 45 12.10 17.64 5.46
CA GLN A 45 12.18 16.54 4.52
C GLN A 45 10.86 15.76 4.45
N GLU A 46 10.26 15.43 5.59
CA GLU A 46 8.95 14.77 5.64
C GLU A 46 7.88 15.62 4.93
N THR A 47 7.87 16.94 5.15
CA THR A 47 6.91 17.83 4.49
C THR A 47 7.10 17.85 2.96
N ILE A 48 8.35 17.82 2.48
CA ILE A 48 8.64 17.75 1.04
C ILE A 48 8.12 16.43 0.45
N GLU A 49 8.42 15.30 1.08
CA GLU A 49 7.97 13.98 0.63
C GLU A 49 6.43 13.89 0.62
N GLN A 50 5.78 14.38 1.68
CA GLN A 50 4.32 14.45 1.74
C GLN A 50 3.73 15.36 0.66
N SER A 51 4.38 16.50 0.37
CA SER A 51 3.93 17.41 -0.69
C SER A 51 4.02 16.75 -2.07
N GLN A 52 5.12 16.04 -2.36
CA GLN A 52 5.29 15.33 -3.62
C GLN A 52 4.26 14.21 -3.79
N ASN A 53 4.01 13.43 -2.73
CA ASN A 53 2.99 12.39 -2.76
C ASN A 53 1.60 12.98 -3.03
N LYS A 54 1.23 14.08 -2.37
CA LYS A 54 -0.04 14.77 -2.62
C LYS A 54 -0.14 15.33 -4.03
N GLU A 55 0.95 15.85 -4.59
CA GLU A 55 1.00 16.33 -5.97
C GLU A 55 0.77 15.18 -6.96
N LEU A 56 1.37 14.01 -6.72
CA LEU A 56 1.14 12.81 -7.52
C LEU A 56 -0.30 12.30 -7.40
N GLU A 57 -0.88 12.30 -6.19
CA GLU A 57 -2.28 11.92 -5.96
C GLU A 57 -3.24 12.88 -6.67
N LEU A 58 -2.98 14.19 -6.61
CA LEU A 58 -3.75 15.20 -7.35
C LEU A 58 -3.63 14.97 -8.86
N ALA A 59 -2.41 14.81 -9.37
CA ALA A 59 -2.19 14.56 -10.79
C ALA A 59 -2.88 13.27 -11.26
N PHE A 60 -2.85 12.21 -10.45
CA PHE A 60 -3.58 10.97 -10.74
C PHE A 60 -5.09 11.19 -10.74
N THR A 61 -5.60 11.92 -9.74
CA THR A 61 -7.03 12.18 -9.61
C THR A 61 -7.55 13.01 -10.77
N GLU A 62 -6.86 14.08 -11.13
CA GLU A 62 -7.25 14.98 -12.22
C GLU A 62 -7.13 14.32 -13.60
N ASN A 63 -6.04 13.60 -13.87
CA ASN A 63 -5.80 13.05 -15.20
C ASN A 63 -6.49 11.70 -15.44
N PHE A 64 -6.66 10.88 -14.40
CA PHE A 64 -7.19 9.53 -14.54
C PHE A 64 -8.52 9.35 -13.82
N LEU A 65 -8.57 9.56 -12.50
CA LEU A 65 -9.73 9.15 -11.70
C LEU A 65 -11.00 9.90 -12.13
N LEU A 66 -10.92 11.22 -12.26
CA LEU A 66 -12.07 12.04 -12.64
C LEU A 66 -12.61 11.67 -14.03
N ASN A 67 -11.71 11.51 -15.00
CA ASN A 67 -12.07 11.13 -16.37
C ASN A 67 -12.65 9.71 -16.42
N TYR A 68 -12.11 8.80 -15.61
CA TYR A 68 -12.63 7.44 -15.46
C TYR A 68 -14.03 7.45 -14.87
N GLU A 69 -14.26 8.17 -13.75
CA GLU A 69 -15.58 8.29 -13.11
C GLU A 69 -16.64 8.94 -13.99
N GLN A 70 -16.24 9.90 -14.84
CA GLN A 70 -17.13 10.56 -15.81
C GLN A 70 -17.39 9.70 -17.06
N SER A 71 -16.63 8.64 -17.29
CA SER A 71 -16.81 7.79 -18.46
C SER A 71 -18.08 6.93 -18.35
N GLU A 72 -18.70 6.64 -19.49
CA GLU A 72 -19.87 5.75 -19.54
C GLU A 72 -19.56 4.32 -19.04
N TYR A 73 -18.27 3.96 -18.99
CA TYR A 73 -17.79 2.65 -18.53
C TYR A 73 -17.52 2.61 -17.01
N ALA A 74 -17.53 3.74 -16.30
CA ALA A 74 -17.26 3.79 -14.86
C ALA A 74 -18.16 2.82 -14.09
N GLN A 75 -19.46 2.88 -14.37
CA GLN A 75 -20.46 2.05 -13.69
C GLN A 75 -20.27 0.56 -14.00
N TYR A 76 -19.81 0.24 -15.21
CA TYR A 76 -19.55 -1.13 -15.63
C TYR A 76 -18.37 -1.74 -14.87
N PHE A 77 -17.23 -1.03 -14.82
CA PHE A 77 -16.05 -1.49 -14.10
C PHE A 77 -16.26 -1.53 -12.58
N LEU A 78 -16.94 -0.53 -12.00
CA LEU A 78 -17.28 -0.54 -10.57
C LEU A 78 -18.18 -1.71 -10.20
N GLN A 79 -19.10 -2.11 -11.09
CA GLN A 79 -19.91 -3.31 -10.89
C GLN A 79 -19.03 -4.57 -10.90
N HIS A 80 -18.10 -4.68 -11.85
CA HIS A 80 -17.22 -5.83 -11.97
C HIS A 80 -16.23 -5.98 -10.82
N GLU A 81 -15.65 -4.88 -10.33
CA GLU A 81 -14.80 -4.89 -9.13
C GLU A 81 -15.54 -5.39 -7.89
N ASN A 82 -16.85 -5.13 -7.81
CA ASN A 82 -17.71 -5.57 -6.71
C ASN A 82 -18.44 -6.90 -6.99
N ASN A 83 -18.06 -7.64 -8.05
CA ASN A 83 -18.73 -8.88 -8.50
C ASN A 83 -20.25 -8.72 -8.76
N ILE A 84 -20.69 -7.51 -9.13
CA ILE A 84 -22.05 -7.22 -9.54
C ILE A 84 -22.13 -7.42 -11.06
N LEU A 85 -23.09 -8.22 -11.51
CA LEU A 85 -23.32 -8.49 -12.93
C LEU A 85 -24.35 -7.52 -13.51
N SER A 86 -24.02 -6.95 -14.67
CA SER A 86 -25.00 -6.27 -15.51
C SER A 86 -25.88 -7.27 -16.27
N ARG A 87 -27.00 -6.78 -16.81
CA ARG A 87 -27.98 -7.64 -17.49
C ARG A 87 -27.36 -8.29 -18.74
N GLY A 88 -27.26 -9.62 -18.73
CA GLY A 88 -26.72 -10.40 -19.85
C GLY A 88 -25.26 -10.85 -19.67
N GLU A 89 -24.64 -10.53 -18.54
CA GLU A 89 -23.28 -10.95 -18.19
C GLU A 89 -23.27 -12.25 -17.37
N TYR A 90 -22.14 -12.95 -17.39
CA TYR A 90 -21.95 -14.21 -16.65
C TYR A 90 -20.58 -14.21 -15.98
N ILE A 91 -20.52 -14.62 -14.71
CA ILE A 91 -19.24 -14.85 -14.01
C ILE A 91 -18.66 -16.18 -14.51
N ILE A 92 -17.45 -16.13 -15.06
CA ILE A 92 -16.66 -17.32 -15.36
C ILE A 92 -15.64 -17.48 -14.24
N LYS A 93 -15.90 -18.41 -13.32
CA LYS A 93 -14.96 -18.78 -12.26
C LYS A 93 -14.08 -19.91 -12.77
N PHE A 94 -12.79 -19.65 -12.91
CA PHE A 94 -11.80 -20.70 -13.15
C PHE A 94 -11.48 -21.38 -11.82
N GLU A 95 -12.05 -22.56 -11.61
CA GLU A 95 -11.63 -23.41 -10.51
C GLU A 95 -10.50 -24.30 -11.01
N ALA A 96 -9.37 -24.27 -10.30
CA ALA A 96 -8.35 -25.29 -10.49
C ALA A 96 -9.02 -26.65 -10.20
N LEU A 97 -8.83 -27.62 -11.10
CA LEU A 97 -9.25 -28.99 -10.84
C LEU A 97 -8.70 -29.38 -9.46
N PRO A 98 -9.53 -29.92 -8.55
CA PRO A 98 -8.99 -30.48 -7.32
C PRO A 98 -7.91 -31.47 -7.74
N GLU A 99 -6.68 -31.22 -7.29
CA GLU A 99 -5.60 -32.18 -7.42
C GLU A 99 -6.19 -33.48 -6.89
N LYS A 100 -6.33 -34.50 -7.76
CA LYS A 100 -6.70 -35.83 -7.32
C LYS A 100 -5.60 -36.25 -6.34
N SER A 101 -5.85 -36.01 -5.05
CA SER A 101 -5.16 -36.70 -3.98
C SER A 101 -5.42 -38.17 -4.30
N GLN A 102 -4.38 -38.87 -4.74
CA GLN A 102 -4.43 -40.31 -4.93
C GLN A 102 -4.49 -40.97 -3.55
N GLU A 103 -5.58 -40.76 -2.82
CA GLU A 103 -5.77 -41.34 -1.50
C GLU A 103 -7.23 -41.15 -1.06
N ASP A 104 -8.19 -41.59 -1.88
CA ASP A 104 -9.55 -41.89 -1.40
C ASP A 104 -10.31 -42.70 -2.46
N ASP A 105 -9.74 -43.85 -2.82
CA ASP A 105 -10.42 -44.86 -3.67
C ASP A 105 -10.78 -46.12 -2.87
N LYS A 106 -11.14 -45.93 -1.59
CA LYS A 106 -11.81 -46.96 -0.79
C LYS A 106 -12.85 -46.32 0.11
N ASN A 107 -14.10 -46.50 -0.29
CA ASN A 107 -15.34 -46.33 0.49
C ASN A 107 -16.08 -45.01 0.25
N ASN A 108 -16.98 -44.99 -0.74
CA ASN A 108 -18.41 -45.23 -0.48
C ASN A 108 -19.24 -44.93 -1.73
N ASN A 109 -19.99 -45.95 -2.15
CA ASN A 109 -21.05 -45.84 -3.14
C ASN A 109 -22.17 -44.94 -2.61
N THR A 110 -22.33 -43.73 -3.17
CA THR A 110 -23.66 -43.09 -3.28
C THR A 110 -23.69 -42.06 -4.41
N LEU A 111 -24.24 -42.51 -5.53
CA LEU A 111 -25.12 -41.80 -6.46
C LEU A 111 -25.17 -40.26 -6.35
N SER A 112 -24.66 -39.55 -7.37
CA SER A 112 -25.47 -38.52 -8.02
C SER A 112 -25.09 -38.39 -9.49
N GLN A 113 -26.04 -38.82 -10.30
CA GLN A 113 -26.20 -38.57 -11.72
C GLN A 113 -26.28 -37.05 -11.93
N TYR A 114 -25.13 -36.38 -12.09
CA TYR A 114 -25.06 -35.02 -12.61
C TYR A 114 -24.44 -35.09 -14.00
N ASP A 115 -25.12 -34.40 -14.91
CA ASP A 115 -24.86 -34.29 -16.34
C ASP A 115 -23.40 -34.52 -16.75
N GLN A 116 -23.24 -35.39 -17.73
CA GLN A 116 -22.02 -35.60 -18.49
C GLN A 116 -21.70 -34.32 -19.28
N LYS A 117 -21.31 -33.25 -18.58
CA LYS A 117 -20.80 -32.01 -19.17
C LYS A 117 -19.54 -32.38 -19.92
N GLN A 118 -19.59 -32.26 -21.24
CA GLN A 118 -18.41 -32.41 -22.09
C GLN A 118 -17.35 -31.43 -21.59
N TYR A 119 -16.27 -31.97 -21.04
CA TYR A 119 -15.17 -31.18 -20.49
C TYR A 119 -14.41 -30.55 -21.65
N ILE A 120 -14.59 -29.24 -21.83
CA ILE A 120 -13.85 -28.41 -22.76
C ILE A 120 -12.44 -28.22 -22.18
N LYS A 121 -11.41 -28.76 -22.85
CA LYS A 121 -10.05 -28.81 -22.30
C LYS A 121 -9.20 -27.62 -22.75
N THR A 122 -9.61 -26.92 -23.79
CA THR A 122 -8.83 -25.84 -24.39
C THR A 122 -9.64 -24.56 -24.58
N PRO A 123 -9.01 -23.37 -24.47
CA PRO A 123 -9.69 -22.09 -24.71
C PRO A 123 -10.37 -22.00 -26.08
N GLN A 124 -9.79 -22.64 -27.11
CA GLN A 124 -10.32 -22.65 -28.47
C GLN A 124 -11.63 -23.48 -28.58
N GLU A 125 -11.70 -24.63 -27.92
CA GLU A 125 -12.94 -25.43 -27.87
C GLU A 125 -14.06 -24.69 -27.11
N SER A 126 -13.70 -23.88 -26.10
CA SER A 126 -14.67 -23.06 -25.36
C SER A 126 -15.35 -22.03 -26.24
N TRP A 127 -14.58 -21.40 -27.12
CA TRP A 127 -15.10 -20.43 -28.08
C TRP A 127 -16.02 -21.09 -29.10
N ASN A 128 -15.63 -22.26 -29.63
CA ASN A 128 -16.45 -22.96 -30.61
C ASN A 128 -17.77 -23.44 -30.01
N HIS A 129 -17.76 -23.99 -28.78
CA HIS A 129 -18.97 -24.39 -28.08
C HIS A 129 -19.90 -23.20 -27.76
N PHE A 130 -19.32 -22.06 -27.35
CA PHE A 130 -20.09 -20.84 -27.12
C PHE A 130 -20.78 -20.33 -28.40
N ILE A 131 -20.08 -20.36 -29.53
CA ILE A 131 -20.63 -19.95 -30.82
C ILE A 131 -21.74 -20.91 -31.25
N GLU A 132 -21.55 -22.23 -31.13
CA GLU A 132 -22.58 -23.23 -31.45
C GLU A 132 -23.85 -23.04 -30.61
N GLU A 133 -23.72 -22.82 -29.29
CA GLU A 133 -24.87 -22.59 -28.41
C GLU A 133 -25.65 -21.32 -28.77
N LYS A 134 -24.93 -20.25 -29.16
CA LYS A 134 -25.55 -19.00 -29.61
C LYS A 134 -26.28 -19.18 -30.93
N VAL A 135 -25.71 -19.91 -31.88
CA VAL A 135 -26.34 -20.18 -33.18
C VAL A 135 -27.57 -21.09 -33.03
N SER A 136 -27.51 -22.10 -32.16
CA SER A 136 -28.66 -23.00 -31.94
C SER A 136 -29.86 -22.31 -31.27
N LYS A 137 -29.65 -21.23 -30.53
CA LYS A 137 -30.73 -20.43 -29.91
C LYS A 137 -31.42 -19.46 -30.88
N ILE A 138 -30.82 -19.19 -32.04
CA ILE A 138 -31.35 -18.25 -33.05
C ILE A 138 -32.19 -18.99 -34.11
N ARG A 139 -32.10 -20.32 -34.19
CA ARG A 139 -32.91 -21.17 -35.08
C ARG A 139 -34.15 -21.69 -34.37
#